data_AF-A0A7M7G8W9-F1
#
_entry.id   AF-A0A7M7G8W9-F1
#
_cell.length_a   1.000
_cell.length_b   1.000
_cell.length_c   1.000
_cell.angle_alpha   90.00
_cell.angle_beta   90.00
_cell.angle_gamma   90.00
#
_symmetry.space_group_name_H-M   'P 1'
#
loop_
_entity.id
_entity.type
_entity.pdbx_description
1 polymer ?
#
loop_
_entity_poly.entity_id
_entity_poly.type
_entity_poly.pdbx_seq_one_letter_code
_entity_poly.pdbx_strand_id
1 'polypeptide(L)'
;MKTCVVFALFGLLAVAAAFPQKDGQRFSNEAIKQAQQTYLIPKDAQIQNVQEGIELAAYESIPGNQRINLFEILGEHVPAEVVNNLQGQIDQIGRN
;
A
#
# COMPACT_ATOMS: atom_id res chain seq x y z
N MET A 1 25.59 -16.48 -34.18
CA MET A 1 26.19 -15.80 -33.01
C MET A 1 25.75 -14.34 -32.88
N LYS A 2 25.90 -13.49 -33.90
CA LYS A 2 25.54 -12.06 -33.83
C LYS A 2 24.07 -11.79 -33.46
N THR A 3 23.14 -12.57 -34.01
CA THR A 3 21.70 -12.49 -33.70
C THR A 3 21.39 -12.83 -32.24
N CYS A 4 22.04 -13.85 -31.67
CA CYS A 4 21.87 -14.22 -30.26
C CYS A 4 22.35 -13.10 -29.33
N VAL A 5 23.42 -12.41 -29.70
CA VAL A 5 23.94 -11.25 -28.93
C VAL A 5 22.96 -10.08 -28.95
N VAL A 6 22.30 -9.83 -30.09
CA VAL A 6 21.29 -8.77 -30.21
C VAL A 6 20.06 -9.08 -29.34
N PHE A 7 19.57 -10.31 -29.35
CA PHE A 7 18.45 -10.71 -28.48
C PHE A 7 18.82 -10.66 -27.00
N ALA A 8 20.04 -11.06 -26.64
CA ALA A 8 20.53 -10.94 -25.26
C ALA A 8 20.62 -9.46 -24.81
N LEU A 9 21.05 -8.57 -25.70
CA LEU A 9 21.14 -7.13 -25.41
C LEU A 9 19.76 -6.50 -25.23
N PHE A 10 18.79 -6.85 -26.07
CA PHE A 10 17.40 -6.40 -25.91
C PHE A 10 16.75 -6.93 -24.63
N GLY A 11 17.03 -8.19 -24.27
CA GLY A 11 16.58 -8.77 -23.00
C GLY A 11 17.12 -8.00 -21.79
N LEU A 12 18.39 -7.62 -21.80
CA LEU A 12 19.01 -6.82 -20.73
C LEU A 12 18.39 -5.43 -20.60
N LEU A 13 18.09 -4.76 -21.72
CA LEU A 13 17.46 -3.45 -21.72
C LEU A 13 16.02 -3.50 -21.19
N ALA A 14 15.26 -4.54 -21.52
CA ALA A 14 13.90 -4.72 -21.00
C ALA A 14 13.89 -4.92 -19.48
N VAL A 15 14.85 -5.68 -18.94
CA VAL A 15 15.00 -5.88 -17.49
C VAL A 15 15.39 -4.58 -16.79
N ALA A 16 16.26 -3.77 -17.40
CA ALA A 16 16.66 -2.48 -16.84
C ALA A 16 15.51 -1.45 -16.83
N ALA A 17 14.63 -1.48 -17.82
CA ALA A 17 13.46 -0.59 -17.90
C ALA A 17 12.30 -1.04 -16.99
N ALA A 18 12.20 -2.33 -16.68
CA ALA A 18 11.21 -2.86 -15.74
C ALA A 18 11.65 -2.73 -14.27
N PHE A 19 12.91 -2.36 -14.02
CA PHE A 19 13.36 -2.04 -12.67
C PHE A 19 12.73 -0.71 -12.25
N PRO A 20 12.11 -0.62 -11.06
CA PRO A 20 11.53 0.63 -10.59
C PRO A 20 12.63 1.70 -10.57
N GLN A 21 12.48 2.70 -11.44
CA GLN A 21 13.30 3.91 -11.38
C GLN A 21 13.00 4.55 -10.03
N LYS A 22 14.00 4.60 -9.16
CA LYS A 22 13.91 5.23 -7.84
C LYS A 22 13.82 6.75 -8.01
N ASP A 23 12.72 7.22 -8.57
CA ASP A 23 12.44 8.62 -8.82
C ASP A 23 12.17 9.37 -7.50
N GLY A 24 11.88 8.66 -6.39
CA GLY A 24 11.72 9.23 -5.06
C GLY A 24 12.90 10.10 -4.60
N GLN A 25 14.13 9.78 -5.04
CA GLN A 25 15.31 10.57 -4.70
C GLN A 25 15.31 11.97 -5.33
N ARG A 26 14.63 12.14 -6.48
CA ARG A 26 14.54 13.46 -7.13
C ARG A 26 13.57 14.39 -6.41
N PHE A 27 12.49 13.85 -5.85
CA PHE A 27 11.45 14.63 -5.19
C PHE A 27 11.69 14.83 -3.69
N SER A 28 12.62 14.08 -3.08
CA SER A 28 13.00 14.21 -1.68
C SER A 28 13.41 15.63 -1.27
N ASN A 29 14.26 16.30 -2.07
CA ASN A 29 14.74 17.66 -1.75
C ASN A 29 13.64 18.73 -1.82
N GLU A 30 12.68 18.56 -2.72
CA GLU A 30 11.56 19.50 -2.90
C GLU A 30 10.48 19.27 -1.83
N ALA A 31 10.20 18.00 -1.51
CA ALA A 31 9.33 17.62 -0.42
C ALA A 31 9.85 18.10 0.95
N ILE A 32 11.16 18.05 1.19
CA ILE A 32 11.78 18.60 2.42
C ILE A 32 11.56 20.12 2.50
N LYS A 33 11.79 20.85 1.41
CA LYS A 33 11.57 22.30 1.37
C LYS A 33 10.11 22.66 1.59
N GLN A 34 9.20 21.92 0.96
CA GLN A 34 7.76 22.09 1.16
C GLN A 34 7.37 21.82 2.62
N ALA A 35 7.87 20.73 3.22
CA ALA A 35 7.61 20.38 4.62
C ALA A 35 8.17 21.44 5.59
N GLN A 36 9.32 22.05 5.29
CA GLN A 36 9.86 23.19 6.06
C GLN A 36 9.01 24.45 5.92
N GLN A 37 8.46 24.73 4.73
CA GLN A 37 7.56 25.86 4.49
C GLN A 37 6.20 25.68 5.18
N THR A 38 5.71 24.44 5.27
CA THR A 38 4.48 24.08 5.98
C THR A 38 4.70 23.88 7.49
N TYR A 39 5.89 24.17 8.02
CA TYR A 39 6.26 23.98 9.43
C TYR A 39 6.13 22.53 9.95
N LEU A 40 6.06 21.54 9.04
CA LEU A 40 6.05 20.11 9.39
C LEU A 40 7.43 19.63 9.86
N ILE A 41 8.50 20.32 9.44
CA ILE A 41 9.87 20.11 9.91
C ILE A 41 10.36 21.43 10.55
N PRO A 42 10.72 21.43 11.85
CA PRO A 42 11.31 22.60 12.49
C PRO A 42 12.63 22.98 11.83
N LYS A 43 12.91 24.28 11.71
CA LYS A 43 14.08 24.81 10.99
C LYS A 43 15.43 24.39 11.59
N ASP A 44 15.42 23.97 12.85
CA ASP A 44 16.61 23.57 13.59
C ASP A 44 16.81 22.05 13.61
N ALA A 45 15.97 21.28 12.92
CA ALA A 45 16.05 19.83 12.86
C ALA A 45 17.14 19.36 11.90
N GLN A 46 18.09 18.57 12.39
CA GLN A 46 19.08 17.89 11.56
C GLN A 46 18.45 16.63 10.94
N ILE A 47 18.36 16.60 9.62
CA ILE A 47 17.87 15.43 8.87
C ILE A 47 18.99 14.37 8.87
N GLN A 48 18.84 13.33 9.68
CA GLN A 48 19.82 12.25 9.77
C GLN A 48 19.69 11.26 8.61
N ASN A 49 18.46 10.91 8.20
CA ASN A 49 18.19 10.04 7.06
C ASN A 49 16.81 10.36 6.48
N VAL A 50 16.70 10.36 5.15
CA VAL A 50 15.40 10.44 4.45
C VAL A 50 15.11 9.06 3.88
N GLN A 51 14.12 8.38 4.44
CA GLN A 51 13.62 7.12 3.91
C GLN A 51 12.39 7.40 3.06
N GLU A 52 12.43 6.96 1.80
CA GLU A 52 11.26 6.97 0.93
C GLU A 52 10.18 6.11 1.59
N GLY A 53 9.02 6.72 1.88
CA GLY A 53 7.87 5.99 2.37
C GLY A 53 7.38 5.00 1.32
N ILE A 54 6.78 3.90 1.76
CA ILE A 54 6.10 2.98 0.85
C ILE A 54 5.00 3.79 0.15
N GLU A 55 5.04 3.87 -1.18
CA GLU A 55 3.95 4.45 -1.97
C GLU A 55 2.71 3.57 -1.78
N LEU A 56 1.84 3.97 -0.85
CA LEU A 56 0.59 3.28 -0.52
C LEU A 56 -0.44 3.30 -1.67
N ALA A 57 -0.10 3.90 -2.81
CA ALA A 57 -0.96 4.01 -3.99
C ALA A 57 -1.27 2.65 -4.67
N ALA A 58 -0.62 1.56 -4.27
CA ALA A 58 -0.77 0.27 -4.94
C ALA A 58 -1.98 -0.58 -4.49
N TYR A 59 -2.73 -0.22 -3.44
CA TYR A 59 -3.87 -1.02 -2.98
C TYR A 59 -5.05 -0.17 -2.49
N GLU A 60 -5.60 0.67 -3.37
CA GLU A 60 -6.85 1.41 -3.14
C GLU A 60 -8.10 0.63 -3.58
N SER A 61 -8.03 -0.70 -3.47
CA SER A 61 -9.19 -1.57 -3.64
C SER A 61 -9.22 -2.56 -2.48
N ILE A 62 -9.43 -2.05 -1.27
CA ILE A 62 -9.95 -2.89 -0.18
C ILE A 62 -11.42 -3.11 -0.53
N PRO A 63 -11.83 -4.33 -0.94
CA PRO A 63 -13.21 -4.57 -1.29
C PRO A 63 -14.05 -4.46 -0.02
N GLY A 64 -14.87 -3.40 0.11
CA GLY A 64 -15.85 -3.24 1.19
C GLY A 64 -16.99 -4.27 1.16
N ASN A 65 -16.87 -5.32 0.34
CA ASN A 65 -17.84 -6.39 0.12
C ASN A 65 -17.39 -7.72 0.74
N GLN A 66 -16.40 -7.73 1.63
CA GLN A 66 -16.10 -8.96 2.34
C GLN A 66 -17.19 -9.21 3.38
N ARG A 67 -18.10 -10.15 3.08
CA ARG A 67 -19.09 -10.63 4.05
C ARG A 67 -18.35 -11.23 5.24
N ILE A 68 -18.60 -10.69 6.42
CA ILE A 68 -18.06 -11.19 7.68
C ILE A 68 -18.88 -12.42 8.07
N ASN A 69 -18.25 -13.59 8.17
CA ASN A 69 -18.89 -14.79 8.71
C ASN A 69 -18.58 -14.88 10.22
N LEU A 70 -19.49 -14.38 11.06
CA LEU A 70 -19.32 -14.40 12.52
C LEU A 70 -19.28 -15.82 13.09
N PHE A 71 -19.83 -16.80 12.37
CA PHE A 71 -19.83 -18.19 12.80
C PHE A 71 -18.44 -18.81 12.77
N GLU A 72 -17.64 -18.45 11.76
CA GLU A 72 -16.24 -18.89 11.66
C GLU A 72 -15.35 -18.20 12.70
N ILE A 73 -15.68 -16.97 13.10
CA ILE A 73 -14.86 -16.17 14.01
C ILE A 73 -15.20 -16.46 15.49
N LEU A 74 -16.47 -16.66 15.81
CA LEU A 74 -16.96 -16.73 17.19
C LEU A 74 -17.62 -18.07 17.55
N GLY A 75 -17.78 -19.00 16.59
CA GLY A 75 -18.56 -20.23 16.76
C GLY A 75 -18.04 -21.18 17.86
N GLU A 76 -16.76 -21.13 18.20
CA GLU A 76 -16.20 -21.94 19.30
C GLU A 76 -16.44 -21.35 20.69
N HIS A 77 -16.72 -20.04 20.78
CA HIS A 77 -16.75 -19.29 22.04
C HIS A 77 -18.15 -18.78 22.39
N VAL A 78 -19.06 -18.68 21.42
CA VAL A 78 -20.36 -18.05 21.57
C VAL A 78 -21.46 -18.95 20.99
N PRO A 79 -22.60 -19.15 21.68
CA PRO A 79 -23.70 -19.98 21.19
C PRO A 79 -24.24 -19.52 19.83
N ALA A 80 -24.59 -20.47 18.97
CA ALA A 80 -25.07 -20.23 17.60
C ALA A 80 -26.26 -19.24 17.51
N GLU A 81 -27.12 -19.22 18.53
CA GLU A 81 -28.26 -18.31 18.58
C GLU A 81 -27.84 -16.84 18.72
N VAL A 82 -26.82 -16.56 19.54
CA VAL A 82 -26.28 -15.20 19.71
C VAL A 82 -25.55 -14.77 18.43
N VAL A 83 -24.80 -15.69 17.81
CA VAL A 83 -24.10 -15.44 16.54
C VAL A 83 -25.10 -15.09 15.43
N ASN A 84 -26.21 -15.82 15.29
CA ASN A 84 -27.24 -15.53 14.27
C ASN A 84 -27.89 -14.15 14.48
N ASN A 85 -28.18 -13.78 15.72
CA ASN A 85 -28.73 -12.46 16.03
C ASN A 85 -27.75 -11.32 15.74
N LEU A 86 -26.45 -11.52 16.01
CA LEU A 86 -25.41 -10.54 15.71
C LEU A 86 -25.15 -10.43 14.21
N GLN A 87 -25.16 -11.55 13.49
CA GLN A 87 -24.99 -11.58 12.03
C GLN A 87 -26.10 -10.77 11.35
N GLY A 88 -27.36 -10.96 11.75
CA GLY A 88 -28.48 -10.18 11.22
C GLY A 88 -28.40 -8.68 11.51
N GLN A 89 -27.77 -8.27 12.62
CA GLN A 89 -27.53 -6.85 12.94
C GLN A 89 -26.39 -6.26 12.11
N ILE A 90 -25.29 -7.00 11.93
CA ILE A 90 -24.15 -6.55 11.12
C ILE A 90 -24.51 -6.45 9.63
N ASP A 91 -25.32 -7.37 9.11
CA ASP A 91 -25.78 -7.38 7.71
C ASP A 91 -26.68 -6.17 7.35
N GLN A 92 -27.13 -5.41 8.34
CA GLN A 92 -27.91 -4.17 8.18
C GLN A 92 -27.03 -2.92 8.22
N ILE A 93 -25.82 -3.01 8.77
CA ILE A 93 -24.86 -1.91 8.81
C ILE A 93 -24.32 -1.69 7.38
N GLY A 94 -24.56 -0.50 6.82
CA GLY A 94 -24.16 -0.13 5.46
C GLY A 94 -25.28 -0.10 4.41
N ARG A 95 -26.55 -0.30 4.80
CA ARG A 95 -27.72 -0.08 3.92
C ARG A 95 -28.35 1.33 4.03
N ASN A 96 -27.65 2.30 4.63
CA ASN A 96 -28.04 3.71 4.66
C ASN A 96 -27.06 4.56 3.86
#